data_AF-A0ABD3FRI6-F1
#
_entry.id   AF-A0ABD3FRI6-F1
#
_cell.length_a   1.000
_cell.length_b   1.000
_cell.length_c   1.000
_cell.angle_alpha   90.00
_cell.angle_beta   90.00
_cell.angle_gamma   90.00
#
_symmetry.space_group_name_H-M   'P 1'
#
loop_
_entity.id
_entity.type
_entity.pdbx_description
1 polymer ?
#
loop_
_entity_poly.entity_id
_entity_poly.type
_entity_poly.pdbx_seq_one_letter_code
_entity_poly.pdbx_strand_id
1 'polypeptide(L)'
;MYISAALLSLLALSSSTFSAVAEPLPWDGRAEGLTVDKLPDKYITKVLTQRPGESKGSPADYVTIKENIRSPAYNGDKGVIDIGVNDKAMWGLEAYSRRSELVQNISTNSSGTTFFRASILKNNTLLYPYNWKVVFPKSQLFEIHVDARSDSPSILFKTNGTKDAQWKVPFKLDTWYNFGIGMKPAGEGKGTELAFYTSTGDEDLALNTTTQITSALPSSIEMHWGLLTQVKQSSTATGPTMTEKQEVFTFSGVSAEGRVETAAVVKTPGNSASSVAGEAKEIHQTGQKSFTF
;
A
#
# COMPACT_ATOMS: atom_id res chain seq x y z
N MET A 1 -28.69 -12.15 55.71
CA MET A 1 -28.47 -11.39 54.47
C MET A 1 -27.19 -11.92 53.86
N TYR A 2 -27.30 -12.84 52.89
CA TYR A 2 -26.16 -13.51 52.26
C TYR A 2 -25.79 -12.78 50.98
N ILE A 3 -24.52 -12.39 50.85
CA ILE A 3 -23.96 -11.80 49.62
C ILE A 3 -23.34 -12.95 48.82
N SER A 4 -23.97 -13.33 47.72
CA SER A 4 -23.40 -14.27 46.74
C SER A 4 -22.37 -13.54 45.88
N ALA A 5 -21.10 -13.91 46.00
CA ALA A 5 -20.06 -13.54 45.05
C ALA A 5 -20.06 -14.56 43.90
N ALA A 6 -20.51 -14.15 42.71
CA ALA A 6 -20.35 -14.94 41.50
C ALA A 6 -18.95 -14.68 40.91
N LEU A 7 -18.06 -15.68 40.99
CA LEU A 7 -16.83 -15.71 40.21
C LEU A 7 -17.19 -15.90 38.72
N LEU A 8 -17.04 -14.85 37.91
CA LEU A 8 -16.95 -15.00 36.46
C LEU A 8 -15.51 -15.37 36.08
N SER A 9 -15.31 -16.61 35.67
CA SER A 9 -14.08 -17.12 35.08
C SER A 9 -13.95 -16.63 33.63
N LEU A 10 -12.97 -15.77 33.36
CA LEU A 10 -12.57 -15.38 32.01
C LEU A 10 -11.86 -16.56 31.33
N LEU A 11 -12.51 -17.18 30.35
CA LEU A 11 -11.85 -18.04 29.36
C LEU A 11 -11.13 -17.14 28.35
N ALA A 12 -9.82 -17.00 28.50
CA ALA A 12 -8.97 -16.44 27.45
C ALA A 12 -8.82 -17.47 26.33
N LEU A 13 -9.54 -17.30 25.22
CA LEU A 13 -9.23 -18.01 23.98
C LEU A 13 -7.87 -17.53 23.49
N SER A 14 -6.84 -18.33 23.72
CA SER A 14 -5.54 -18.19 23.08
C SER A 14 -5.69 -18.61 21.61
N SER A 15 -6.06 -17.66 20.75
CA SER A 15 -5.93 -17.83 19.31
C SER A 15 -4.44 -17.95 18.98
N SER A 16 -3.96 -19.17 18.77
CA SER A 16 -2.64 -19.45 18.23
C SER A 16 -2.55 -18.89 16.81
N THR A 17 -2.08 -17.65 16.70
CA THR A 17 -1.71 -17.08 15.41
C THR A 17 -0.43 -17.76 14.95
N PHE A 18 -0.54 -18.64 13.96
CA PHE A 18 0.59 -18.94 13.10
C PHE A 18 1.07 -17.58 12.56
N SER A 19 2.19 -17.07 13.09
CA SER A 19 2.87 -15.95 12.44
C SER A 19 3.37 -16.49 11.11
N ALA A 20 2.75 -16.06 10.01
CA ALA A 20 3.25 -16.35 8.69
C ALA A 20 4.73 -15.93 8.63
N VAL A 21 5.60 -16.85 8.20
CA VAL A 21 7.04 -16.61 8.03
C VAL A 21 7.22 -15.40 7.12
N ALA A 22 8.17 -14.53 7.43
CA ALA A 22 8.44 -13.37 6.60
C ALA A 22 9.06 -13.80 5.25
N GLU A 23 8.56 -13.26 4.15
CA GLU A 23 9.10 -13.48 2.82
C GLU A 23 10.48 -12.80 2.68
N PRO A 24 11.45 -13.45 2.02
CA PRO A 24 12.76 -12.88 1.81
C PRO A 24 12.73 -11.75 0.76
N LEU A 25 13.80 -10.96 0.72
CA LEU A 25 14.05 -10.01 -0.38
C LEU A 25 14.80 -10.72 -1.52
N PRO A 26 14.51 -10.42 -2.80
CA PRO A 26 13.43 -9.54 -3.25
C PRO A 26 12.07 -10.23 -3.13
N TRP A 27 11.04 -9.44 -2.84
CA TRP A 27 9.66 -9.89 -2.85
C TRP A 27 8.85 -9.11 -3.88
N ASP A 28 8.18 -9.86 -4.75
CA ASP A 28 7.38 -9.32 -5.85
C ASP A 28 5.91 -9.33 -5.47
N GLY A 29 5.25 -8.18 -5.36
CA GLY A 29 3.81 -8.07 -5.12
C GLY A 29 3.04 -7.51 -6.31
N ARG A 30 3.61 -7.56 -7.51
CA ARG A 30 3.00 -7.00 -8.72
C ARG A 30 1.79 -7.81 -9.17
N ALA A 31 0.94 -7.18 -9.97
CA ALA A 31 -0.35 -7.76 -10.37
C ALA A 31 -0.24 -8.78 -11.51
N GLU A 32 0.87 -8.84 -12.24
CA GLU A 32 1.07 -9.78 -13.35
C GLU A 32 0.94 -11.25 -12.89
N GLY A 33 0.05 -12.01 -13.53
CA GLY A 33 -0.20 -13.42 -13.20
C GLY A 33 -0.98 -13.65 -11.90
N LEU A 34 -1.36 -12.58 -11.19
CA LEU A 34 -2.16 -12.63 -9.98
C LEU A 34 -3.65 -12.70 -10.33
N THR A 35 -4.39 -13.51 -9.59
CA THR A 35 -5.85 -13.58 -9.65
C THR A 35 -6.41 -13.54 -8.23
N VAL A 36 -7.68 -13.17 -8.07
CA VAL A 36 -8.28 -12.94 -6.75
C VAL A 36 -8.24 -14.22 -5.89
N ASP A 37 -8.43 -15.38 -6.50
CA ASP A 37 -8.35 -16.69 -5.89
C ASP A 37 -6.92 -17.08 -5.45
N LYS A 38 -5.89 -16.52 -6.09
CA LYS A 38 -4.47 -16.72 -5.72
C LYS A 38 -3.95 -15.72 -4.68
N LEU A 39 -4.76 -14.75 -4.25
CA LEU A 39 -4.36 -13.81 -3.22
C LEU A 39 -3.89 -14.47 -1.91
N PRO A 40 -4.53 -15.53 -1.38
CA PRO A 40 -4.07 -16.21 -0.17
C PRO A 40 -2.69 -16.87 -0.29
N ASP A 41 -2.27 -17.24 -1.50
CA ASP A 41 -0.95 -17.84 -1.74
C ASP A 41 0.17 -16.79 -1.68
N LYS A 42 -0.18 -15.53 -1.92
CA LYS A 42 0.76 -14.41 -2.06
C LYS A 42 0.73 -13.43 -0.88
N TYR A 43 -0.45 -13.28 -0.28
CA TYR A 43 -0.75 -12.29 0.75
C TYR A 43 -1.49 -12.92 1.93
N ILE A 44 -1.28 -12.33 3.10
CA ILE A 44 -2.09 -12.56 4.29
C ILE A 44 -3.44 -11.86 4.10
N THR A 45 -4.48 -12.63 3.76
CA THR A 45 -5.82 -12.09 3.42
C THR A 45 -6.77 -11.96 4.62
N LYS A 46 -6.28 -12.11 5.86
CA LYS A 46 -7.11 -12.09 7.09
C LYS A 46 -7.97 -10.82 7.22
N VAL A 47 -7.45 -9.67 6.77
CA VAL A 47 -8.17 -8.39 6.80
C VAL A 47 -9.40 -8.42 5.88
N LEU A 48 -9.33 -9.16 4.77
CA LEU A 48 -10.40 -9.30 3.79
C LEU A 48 -11.41 -10.38 4.18
N THR A 49 -10.95 -11.45 4.84
CA THR A 49 -11.75 -12.65 5.10
C THR A 49 -12.38 -12.70 6.49
N GLN A 50 -11.76 -12.10 7.51
CA GLN A 50 -12.32 -12.08 8.86
C GLN A 50 -13.28 -10.90 9.02
N ARG A 51 -14.46 -10.97 8.38
CA ARG A 51 -15.53 -9.97 8.49
C ARG A 51 -16.58 -10.40 9.53
N PRO A 52 -17.29 -9.46 10.17
CA PRO A 52 -18.41 -9.79 11.05
C PRO A 52 -19.55 -10.48 10.29
N GLY A 53 -20.29 -11.34 10.98
CA GLY A 53 -21.41 -12.12 10.43
C GLY A 53 -21.05 -13.58 10.13
N GLU A 54 -22.06 -14.38 9.79
CA GLU A 54 -21.93 -15.83 9.63
C GLU A 54 -21.16 -16.23 8.37
N SER A 55 -21.30 -15.48 7.27
CA SER A 55 -20.70 -15.82 5.97
C SER A 55 -19.20 -15.53 5.88
N LYS A 56 -18.60 -14.86 6.87
CA LYS A 56 -17.25 -14.24 6.75
C LYS A 56 -17.16 -13.39 5.46
N GLY A 57 -15.98 -12.85 5.14
CA GLY A 57 -15.76 -12.10 3.88
C GLY A 57 -14.96 -12.90 2.86
N SER A 58 -14.98 -12.46 1.62
CA SER A 58 -14.14 -12.95 0.52
C SER A 58 -13.21 -11.84 0.01
N PRO A 59 -11.99 -12.15 -0.46
CA PRO A 59 -11.17 -11.16 -1.16
C PRO A 59 -11.90 -10.51 -2.35
N ALA A 60 -12.73 -11.27 -3.06
CA ALA A 60 -13.51 -10.78 -4.21
C ALA A 60 -14.54 -9.69 -3.86
N ASP A 61 -14.92 -9.57 -2.59
CA ASP A 61 -15.85 -8.52 -2.14
C ASP A 61 -15.19 -7.14 -2.19
N TYR A 62 -13.85 -7.07 -2.16
CA TYR A 62 -13.09 -5.83 -1.98
C TYR A 62 -11.93 -5.68 -2.95
N VAL A 63 -11.52 -6.73 -3.65
CA VAL A 63 -10.33 -6.72 -4.49
C VAL A 63 -10.70 -7.16 -5.90
N THR A 64 -10.28 -6.38 -6.89
CA THR A 64 -10.25 -6.82 -8.29
C THR A 64 -8.83 -6.68 -8.83
N ILE A 65 -8.43 -7.62 -9.68
CA ILE A 65 -7.12 -7.61 -10.33
C ILE A 65 -7.36 -7.52 -11.83
N LYS A 66 -6.62 -6.62 -12.48
CA LYS A 66 -6.74 -6.38 -13.92
C LYS A 66 -5.35 -6.33 -14.52
N GLU A 67 -5.10 -7.15 -15.52
CA GLU A 67 -3.83 -7.17 -16.25
C GLU A 67 -3.85 -6.15 -17.39
N ASN A 68 -2.67 -5.70 -17.82
CA ASN A 68 -2.49 -4.83 -19.00
C ASN A 68 -3.26 -3.50 -18.96
N ILE A 69 -3.47 -2.95 -17.77
CA ILE A 69 -4.12 -1.64 -17.58
C ILE A 69 -3.10 -0.50 -17.53
N ARG A 70 -1.93 -0.73 -16.94
CA ARG A 70 -0.89 0.28 -16.81
C ARG A 70 0.06 0.23 -17.99
N SER A 71 0.05 1.29 -18.80
CA SER A 71 0.93 1.47 -19.95
C SER A 71 1.49 2.90 -19.98
N PRO A 72 2.82 3.09 -19.99
CA PRO A 72 3.85 2.04 -19.93
C PRO A 72 3.80 1.26 -18.61
N ALA A 73 4.43 0.08 -18.61
CA ALA A 73 4.59 -0.70 -17.38
C ALA A 73 5.43 0.11 -16.40
N TYR A 74 5.02 0.17 -15.13
CA TYR A 74 5.81 0.82 -14.10
C TYR A 74 6.45 -0.24 -13.22
N ASN A 75 7.75 -0.14 -12.99
CA ASN A 75 8.64 -1.16 -12.42
C ASN A 75 8.40 -2.58 -12.97
N GLY A 76 8.01 -2.67 -14.25
CA GLY A 76 7.69 -3.92 -14.93
C GLY A 76 6.24 -4.37 -14.74
N ASP A 77 5.45 -3.72 -13.89
CA ASP A 77 4.04 -4.05 -13.68
C ASP A 77 3.14 -3.37 -14.71
N LYS A 78 2.42 -4.17 -15.49
CA LYS A 78 1.34 -3.73 -16.38
C LYS A 78 -0.04 -3.90 -15.74
N GLY A 79 -0.12 -4.67 -14.67
CA GLY A 79 -1.37 -4.92 -13.98
C GLY A 79 -1.66 -3.87 -12.92
N VAL A 80 -2.90 -3.92 -12.43
CA VAL A 80 -3.37 -3.12 -11.32
C VAL A 80 -4.23 -3.96 -10.37
N ILE A 81 -4.23 -3.57 -9.10
CA ILE A 81 -5.05 -4.15 -8.04
C ILE A 81 -5.97 -3.04 -7.53
N ASP A 82 -7.26 -3.12 -7.79
CA ASP A 82 -8.24 -2.22 -7.19
C ASP A 82 -8.64 -2.76 -5.82
N ILE A 83 -8.54 -1.94 -4.78
CA ILE A 83 -8.93 -2.29 -3.42
C ILE A 83 -10.02 -1.32 -2.97
N GLY A 84 -11.15 -1.87 -2.52
CA GLY A 84 -12.35 -1.15 -2.12
C GLY A 84 -12.67 -1.28 -0.62
N VAL A 85 -13.24 -0.22 -0.05
CA VAL A 85 -13.75 -0.17 1.32
C VAL A 85 -15.16 0.44 1.33
N ASN A 86 -16.09 -0.21 2.03
CA ASN A 86 -17.46 0.26 2.26
C ASN A 86 -17.89 0.04 3.72
N ASP A 87 -19.17 0.26 4.01
CA ASP A 87 -19.79 0.06 5.31
C ASP A 87 -19.52 -1.30 5.96
N LYS A 88 -19.42 -2.38 5.17
CA LYS A 88 -19.16 -3.76 5.62
C LYS A 88 -17.69 -4.09 5.83
N ALA A 89 -16.76 -3.23 5.43
CA ALA A 89 -15.32 -3.47 5.51
C ALA A 89 -14.77 -3.31 6.94
N MET A 90 -15.37 -3.98 7.92
CA MET A 90 -14.85 -4.09 9.28
C MET A 90 -14.00 -5.36 9.41
N TRP A 91 -12.84 -5.27 10.03
CA TRP A 91 -12.03 -6.45 10.35
C TRP A 91 -12.41 -6.97 11.74
N GLY A 92 -12.78 -8.24 11.84
CA GLY A 92 -13.31 -8.85 13.05
C GLY A 92 -14.49 -8.06 13.61
N LEU A 93 -14.33 -7.55 14.83
CA LEU A 93 -15.30 -6.70 15.53
C LEU A 93 -14.76 -5.27 15.75
N GLU A 94 -13.77 -4.84 14.97
CA GLU A 94 -13.16 -3.51 15.06
C GLU A 94 -14.11 -2.43 14.52
N ALA A 95 -15.19 -2.14 15.25
CA ALA A 95 -16.19 -1.16 14.84
C ALA A 95 -15.62 0.24 14.60
N TYR A 96 -14.48 0.57 15.22
CA TYR A 96 -13.77 1.85 15.13
C TYR A 96 -13.03 2.07 13.80
N SER A 97 -12.92 1.06 12.92
CA SER A 97 -12.19 1.16 11.65
C SER A 97 -13.01 0.69 10.46
N ARG A 98 -12.61 1.14 9.26
CA ARG A 98 -13.03 0.59 7.97
C ARG A 98 -11.80 0.35 7.14
N ARG A 99 -11.61 -0.89 6.70
CA ARG A 99 -10.36 -1.35 6.09
C ARG A 99 -10.48 -2.55 5.16
N SER A 100 -9.69 -2.52 4.11
CA SER A 100 -9.42 -3.62 3.18
C SER A 100 -7.98 -3.48 2.72
N GLU A 101 -7.16 -4.50 2.97
CA GLU A 101 -5.71 -4.43 2.76
C GLU A 101 -5.19 -5.79 2.32
N LEU A 102 -4.25 -5.76 1.39
CA LEU A 102 -3.33 -6.86 1.13
C LEU A 102 -2.13 -6.71 2.08
N VAL A 103 -1.78 -7.80 2.76
CA VAL A 103 -0.78 -7.77 3.83
C VAL A 103 0.31 -8.80 3.54
N GLN A 104 1.57 -8.47 3.82
CA GLN A 104 2.67 -9.44 3.79
C GLN A 104 3.73 -9.10 4.84
N ASN A 105 4.30 -10.13 5.46
CA ASN A 105 5.50 -10.01 6.29
C ASN A 105 6.73 -10.09 5.39
N ILE A 106 7.59 -9.08 5.41
CA ILE A 106 8.81 -9.02 4.58
C ILE A 106 10.04 -8.93 5.47
N SER A 107 11.05 -9.76 5.24
CA SER A 107 12.34 -9.66 5.94
C SER A 107 13.04 -8.35 5.61
N THR A 108 13.71 -7.75 6.61
CA THR A 108 14.53 -6.56 6.37
C THR A 108 15.99 -6.91 6.08
N ASN A 109 16.64 -6.07 5.29
CA ASN A 109 18.08 -6.11 5.06
C ASN A 109 18.82 -5.34 6.16
N SER A 110 19.28 -6.02 7.21
CA SER A 110 20.03 -5.41 8.31
C SER A 110 21.42 -4.90 7.93
N SER A 111 21.97 -5.37 6.79
CA SER A 111 23.28 -4.98 6.27
C SER A 111 23.22 -3.89 5.20
N GLY A 112 22.03 -3.44 4.82
CA GLY A 112 21.81 -2.53 3.72
C GLY A 112 20.44 -1.87 3.79
N THR A 113 19.82 -1.67 2.63
CA THR A 113 18.52 -1.01 2.52
C THR A 113 17.44 -2.02 2.17
N THR A 114 16.32 -1.99 2.89
CA THR A 114 15.05 -2.57 2.44
C THR A 114 14.29 -1.49 1.70
N PHE A 115 13.87 -1.72 0.45
CA PHE A 115 13.24 -0.71 -0.38
C PHE A 115 11.85 -1.15 -0.82
N PHE A 116 10.81 -0.53 -0.27
CA PHE A 116 9.42 -0.80 -0.64
C PHE A 116 8.98 0.10 -1.78
N ARG A 117 8.28 -0.46 -2.76
CA ARG A 117 7.63 0.29 -3.84
C ARG A 117 6.12 0.05 -3.83
N ALA A 118 5.37 1.09 -4.17
CA ALA A 118 3.95 1.01 -4.48
C ALA A 118 3.54 2.26 -5.24
N SER A 119 2.56 2.13 -6.12
CA SER A 119 1.92 3.25 -6.80
C SER A 119 0.43 3.25 -6.48
N ILE A 120 -0.17 4.44 -6.38
CA ILE A 120 -1.61 4.59 -6.20
C ILE A 120 -2.20 5.47 -7.29
N LEU A 121 -3.44 5.19 -7.65
CA LEU A 121 -4.26 5.97 -8.57
C LEU A 121 -5.69 6.06 -8.06
N LYS A 122 -6.33 7.20 -8.32
CA LYS A 122 -7.77 7.41 -8.12
C LYS A 122 -8.32 8.22 -9.30
N ASN A 123 -9.28 7.66 -10.02
CA ASN A 123 -9.86 8.35 -11.19
C ASN A 123 -11.10 9.16 -10.82
N ASN A 124 -11.92 8.65 -9.90
CA ASN A 124 -13.19 9.27 -9.53
C ASN A 124 -13.05 10.11 -8.27
N THR A 125 -13.95 11.06 -8.06
CA THR A 125 -14.06 11.83 -6.81
C THR A 125 -14.07 10.92 -5.57
N LEU A 126 -13.42 11.38 -4.50
CA LEU A 126 -13.42 10.72 -3.20
C LEU A 126 -14.84 10.77 -2.61
N LEU A 127 -15.35 9.62 -2.21
CA LEU A 127 -16.70 9.46 -1.70
C LEU A 127 -16.80 9.85 -0.22
N TYR A 128 -15.74 9.56 0.54
CA TYR A 128 -15.76 9.76 1.98
C TYR A 128 -14.63 10.72 2.42
N PRO A 129 -14.96 11.81 3.14
CA PRO A 129 -14.02 12.84 3.52
C PRO A 129 -13.20 12.41 4.76
N TYR A 130 -12.41 11.36 4.61
CA TYR A 130 -11.59 10.78 5.68
C TYR A 130 -10.10 10.90 5.39
N ASN A 131 -9.30 10.71 6.43
CA ASN A 131 -7.88 10.44 6.27
C ASN A 131 -7.69 8.93 6.07
N TRP A 132 -7.15 8.55 4.93
CA TRP A 132 -6.92 7.18 4.50
C TRP A 132 -5.45 6.84 4.60
N LYS A 133 -5.07 5.81 5.36
CA LYS A 133 -3.75 5.18 5.20
C LYS A 133 -3.81 4.28 3.98
N VAL A 134 -2.81 4.40 3.10
CA VAL A 134 -2.81 3.67 1.82
C VAL A 134 -1.62 2.74 1.63
N VAL A 135 -0.45 3.10 2.19
CA VAL A 135 0.74 2.25 2.24
C VAL A 135 1.39 2.44 3.59
N PHE A 136 1.41 1.41 4.42
CA PHE A 136 1.90 1.53 5.80
C PHE A 136 2.33 0.17 6.36
N PRO A 137 3.39 0.11 7.18
CA PRO A 137 3.68 -1.04 8.01
C PRO A 137 2.81 -0.99 9.29
N LYS A 138 2.50 -2.16 9.85
CA LYS A 138 1.80 -2.27 11.14
C LYS A 138 2.52 -1.55 12.29
N SER A 139 3.86 -1.51 12.22
CA SER A 139 4.72 -0.81 13.17
C SER A 139 4.63 0.72 13.08
N GLN A 140 3.96 1.25 12.06
CA GLN A 140 3.75 2.68 11.81
C GLN A 140 5.05 3.49 11.66
N LEU A 141 6.19 2.82 11.35
CA LEU A 141 7.49 3.48 11.14
C LEU A 141 7.39 4.59 10.09
N PHE A 142 6.59 4.36 9.04
CA PHE A 142 6.19 5.35 8.05
C PHE A 142 4.75 5.12 7.60
N GLU A 143 4.08 6.13 7.06
CA GLU A 143 2.71 5.99 6.54
C GLU A 143 2.52 6.93 5.34
N ILE A 144 1.97 6.39 4.25
CA ILE A 144 1.42 7.19 3.16
C ILE A 144 -0.07 7.35 3.39
N HIS A 145 -0.53 8.59 3.31
CA HIS A 145 -1.92 8.96 3.52
C HIS A 145 -2.49 9.67 2.31
N VAL A 146 -3.81 9.53 2.11
CA VAL A 146 -4.65 10.47 1.36
C VAL A 146 -5.62 11.13 2.33
N ASP A 147 -5.42 12.41 2.60
CA ASP A 147 -6.29 13.20 3.47
C ASP A 147 -7.37 13.88 2.62
N ALA A 148 -8.59 13.34 2.70
CA ALA A 148 -9.77 13.79 1.99
C ALA A 148 -10.71 14.65 2.86
N ARG A 149 -10.28 15.08 4.05
CA ARG A 149 -11.16 15.78 5.01
C ARG A 149 -11.50 17.22 4.62
N SER A 150 -10.89 17.74 3.56
CA SER A 150 -11.18 19.07 3.01
C SER A 150 -11.47 18.99 1.51
N ASP A 151 -12.01 20.07 0.94
CA ASP A 151 -12.26 20.21 -0.50
C ASP A 151 -10.97 20.24 -1.35
N SER A 152 -9.81 20.29 -0.71
CA SER A 152 -8.49 20.25 -1.34
C SER A 152 -7.69 19.07 -0.77
N PRO A 153 -8.00 17.84 -1.21
CA PRO A 153 -7.37 16.64 -0.68
C PRO A 153 -5.86 16.66 -0.92
N SER A 154 -5.12 15.93 -0.10
CA SER A 154 -3.65 15.88 -0.16
C SER A 154 -3.09 14.49 0.09
N ILE A 155 -1.92 14.21 -0.47
CA ILE A 155 -1.11 13.06 -0.10
C ILE A 155 -0.11 13.49 0.95
N LEU A 156 0.10 12.66 1.96
CA LEU A 156 1.06 12.92 3.03
C LEU A 156 1.97 11.71 3.22
N PHE A 157 3.25 11.99 3.46
CA PHE A 157 4.18 11.02 4.02
C PHE A 157 4.43 11.39 5.48
N LYS A 158 4.25 10.42 6.37
CA LYS A 158 4.42 10.57 7.82
C LYS A 158 5.39 9.51 8.32
N THR A 159 6.08 9.81 9.41
CA THR A 159 7.01 8.89 10.08
C THR A 159 6.65 8.76 11.55
N ASN A 160 6.95 7.61 12.15
CA ASN A 160 6.81 7.45 13.59
C ASN A 160 7.72 8.47 14.30
N GLY A 161 7.14 9.28 15.18
CA GLY A 161 7.88 10.28 15.95
C GLY A 161 7.61 11.73 15.56
N THR A 162 6.83 12.01 14.51
CA THR A 162 6.47 13.40 14.16
C THR A 162 4.96 13.61 14.13
N LYS A 163 4.50 14.75 14.68
CA LYS A 163 3.10 15.16 14.59
C LYS A 163 2.75 15.57 13.16
N ASP A 164 3.69 16.23 12.50
CA ASP A 164 3.54 16.77 11.15
C ASP A 164 4.01 15.79 10.08
N ALA A 165 3.45 15.94 8.88
CA ALA A 165 3.90 15.20 7.71
C ALA A 165 5.29 15.68 7.28
N GLN A 166 6.15 14.73 6.96
CA GLN A 166 7.50 15.00 6.44
C GLN A 166 7.46 15.45 4.97
N TRP A 167 6.37 15.12 4.26
CA TRP A 167 6.10 15.60 2.92
C TRP A 167 4.59 15.66 2.67
N LYS A 168 4.14 16.63 1.87
CA LYS A 168 2.74 16.84 1.52
C LYS A 168 2.61 17.46 0.14
N VAL A 169 1.67 16.97 -0.67
CA VAL A 169 1.28 17.57 -1.95
C VAL A 169 -0.23 17.54 -2.16
N PRO A 170 -0.79 18.44 -2.99
CA PRO A 170 -2.18 18.33 -3.44
C PRO A 170 -2.44 17.01 -4.16
N PHE A 171 -3.59 16.39 -3.87
CA PHE A 171 -4.06 15.18 -4.52
C PHE A 171 -4.83 15.54 -5.79
N LYS A 172 -4.44 14.93 -6.91
CA LYS A 172 -5.07 15.08 -8.21
C LYS A 172 -5.65 13.73 -8.63
N LEU A 173 -6.87 13.76 -9.16
CA LEU A 173 -7.45 12.61 -9.82
C LEU A 173 -6.68 12.28 -11.10
N ASP A 174 -6.86 11.06 -11.60
CA ASP A 174 -6.30 10.56 -12.85
C ASP A 174 -4.75 10.68 -12.91
N THR A 175 -4.12 10.69 -11.74
CA THR A 175 -2.67 10.83 -11.59
C THR A 175 -2.12 9.62 -10.84
N TRP A 176 -1.20 8.90 -11.47
CA TRP A 176 -0.38 7.92 -10.75
C TRP A 176 0.58 8.64 -9.82
N TYR A 177 0.53 8.29 -8.55
CA TYR A 177 1.53 8.68 -7.56
C TYR A 177 2.36 7.46 -7.20
N ASN A 178 3.66 7.54 -7.42
CA ASN A 178 4.59 6.45 -7.19
C ASN A 178 5.40 6.73 -5.94
N PHE A 179 5.58 5.72 -5.10
CA PHE A 179 6.32 5.85 -3.84
C PHE A 179 7.44 4.82 -3.77
N GLY A 180 8.58 5.25 -3.23
CA GLY A 180 9.68 4.41 -2.79
C GLY A 180 10.04 4.72 -1.34
N ILE A 181 10.18 3.70 -0.50
CA ILE A 181 10.57 3.87 0.90
C ILE A 181 11.79 3.00 1.17
N GLY A 182 12.95 3.63 1.29
CA GLY A 182 14.18 2.99 1.73
C GLY A 182 14.27 2.98 3.26
N MET A 183 14.57 1.83 3.83
CA MET A 183 14.78 1.64 5.26
C MET A 183 16.13 0.97 5.50
N LYS A 184 16.98 1.57 6.33
CA LYS A 184 18.24 0.96 6.77
C LYS A 184 18.53 1.32 8.24
N PRO A 185 19.42 0.59 8.92
CA PRO A 185 19.88 1.01 10.25
C PRO A 185 20.41 2.45 10.19
N ALA A 186 20.11 3.25 11.22
CA ALA A 186 20.71 4.57 11.34
C ALA A 186 22.24 4.44 11.46
N GLY A 187 22.99 5.39 10.88
CA GLY A 187 24.45 5.40 10.96
C GLY A 187 24.97 5.56 12.39
N GLU A 188 24.17 6.16 13.28
CA GLU A 188 24.45 6.31 14.70
C GLU A 188 23.23 5.88 15.55
N GLY A 189 23.51 5.26 16.69
CA GLY A 189 22.48 4.80 17.63
C GLY A 189 21.71 3.56 17.18
N LYS A 190 20.55 3.31 17.81
CA LYS A 190 19.69 2.15 17.53
C LYS A 190 18.49 2.50 16.63
N GLY A 191 18.57 3.59 15.87
CA GLY A 191 17.46 4.09 15.06
C GLY A 191 17.35 3.46 13.68
N THR A 192 16.42 3.98 12.88
CA THR A 192 16.24 3.66 11.46
C THR A 192 16.34 4.94 10.64
N GLU A 193 17.07 4.91 9.53
CA GLU A 193 17.00 5.95 8.51
C GLU A 193 15.94 5.56 7.48
N LEU A 194 15.00 6.48 7.23
CA LEU A 194 13.95 6.38 6.23
C LEU A 194 14.25 7.36 5.10
N ALA A 195 14.40 6.86 3.88
CA ALA A 195 14.52 7.67 2.68
C ALA A 195 13.21 7.55 1.87
N PHE A 196 12.53 8.67 1.67
CA PHE A 196 11.26 8.74 0.95
C PHE A 196 11.47 9.28 -0.46
N TYR A 197 11.06 8.49 -1.44
CA TYR A 197 11.13 8.78 -2.86
C TYR A 197 9.72 8.88 -3.43
N THR A 198 9.54 9.78 -4.38
CA THR A 198 8.24 9.97 -5.03
C THR A 198 8.40 10.39 -6.49
N SER A 199 7.41 10.05 -7.30
CA SER A 199 7.24 10.58 -8.66
C SER A 199 5.76 10.55 -9.05
N THR A 200 5.43 11.11 -10.21
CA THR A 200 4.08 11.01 -10.80
C THR A 200 4.14 10.47 -12.21
N GLY A 201 3.07 9.80 -12.65
CA GLY A 201 3.00 9.22 -13.98
C GLY A 201 4.04 8.11 -14.15
N ASP A 202 4.88 8.26 -15.17
CA ASP A 202 5.85 7.26 -15.62
C ASP A 202 7.31 7.66 -15.31
N GLU A 203 7.50 8.68 -14.48
CA GLU A 203 8.81 9.19 -14.12
C GLU A 203 9.52 8.30 -13.10
N ASP A 204 10.85 8.26 -13.19
CA ASP A 204 11.71 7.62 -12.18
C ASP A 204 11.48 8.25 -10.80
N LEU A 205 11.60 7.44 -9.75
CA LEU A 205 11.49 7.91 -8.37
C LEU A 205 12.64 8.86 -8.03
N ALA A 206 12.29 10.06 -7.57
CA ALA A 206 13.25 11.03 -7.04
C ALA A 206 13.24 11.02 -5.52
N LEU A 207 14.42 11.09 -4.88
CA LEU A 207 14.53 11.26 -3.43
C LEU A 207 13.92 12.61 -3.04
N ASN A 208 13.00 12.59 -2.08
CA ASN A 208 12.35 13.80 -1.59
C ASN A 208 12.86 14.20 -0.20
N THR A 209 12.89 13.26 0.74
CA THR A 209 13.36 13.54 2.10
C THR A 209 13.99 12.30 2.73
N THR A 210 14.90 12.53 3.67
CA THR A 210 15.50 11.50 4.52
C THR A 210 15.26 11.87 5.98
N THR A 211 14.73 10.95 6.75
CA THR A 211 14.34 11.15 8.16
C THR A 211 14.94 10.05 9.02
N GLN A 212 15.57 10.41 10.13
CA GLN A 212 15.97 9.44 11.15
C GLN A 212 14.87 9.31 12.21
N ILE A 213 14.51 8.07 12.53
CA ILE A 213 13.56 7.75 13.60
C ILE A 213 14.26 6.94 14.69
N THR A 214 13.77 7.08 15.93
CA THR A 214 14.37 6.42 17.11
C THR A 214 14.07 4.93 17.19
N SER A 215 13.03 4.47 16.48
CA SER A 215 12.70 3.05 16.42
C SER A 215 13.75 2.26 15.65
N ALA A 216 14.20 1.16 16.23
CA ALA A 216 15.13 0.24 15.58
C ALA A 216 14.49 -0.45 14.37
N LEU A 217 15.32 -0.76 13.38
CA LEU A 217 14.90 -1.53 12.20
C LEU A 217 14.52 -2.94 12.67
N PRO A 218 13.24 -3.35 12.59
CA PRO A 218 12.85 -4.71 12.96
C PRO A 218 13.39 -5.70 11.93
N SER A 219 13.56 -6.97 12.31
CA SER A 219 14.02 -8.04 11.40
C SER A 219 13.01 -8.40 10.30
N SER A 220 11.74 -8.01 10.47
CA SER A 220 10.70 -8.10 9.45
C SER A 220 9.67 -6.98 9.61
N ILE A 221 8.93 -6.70 8.53
CA ILE A 221 7.89 -5.67 8.46
C ILE A 221 6.59 -6.33 7.98
N GLU A 222 5.52 -6.26 8.78
CA GLU A 222 4.14 -6.53 8.32
C GLU A 222 3.68 -5.30 7.52
N MET A 223 3.80 -5.35 6.20
CA MET A 223 3.40 -4.30 5.26
C MET A 223 1.93 -4.43 4.87
N HIS A 224 1.25 -3.30 4.78
CA HIS A 224 -0.15 -3.19 4.35
C HIS A 224 -0.25 -2.27 3.13
N TRP A 225 -0.90 -2.78 2.08
CA TRP A 225 -1.28 -2.03 0.88
C TRP A 225 -2.80 -2.11 0.73
N GLY A 226 -3.48 -0.98 0.74
CA GLY A 226 -4.94 -0.95 0.68
C GLY A 226 -5.49 0.33 1.28
N LEU A 227 -6.65 0.26 1.92
CA LEU A 227 -7.24 1.42 2.58
C LEU A 227 -7.54 1.10 4.02
N LEU A 228 -7.14 2.02 4.91
CA LEU A 228 -7.58 2.05 6.30
C LEU A 228 -7.98 3.46 6.69
N THR A 229 -9.17 3.59 7.26
CA THR A 229 -9.56 4.77 8.01
C THR A 229 -10.16 4.35 9.34
N GLN A 230 -9.94 5.16 10.38
CA GLN A 230 -10.34 4.81 11.73
C GLN A 230 -10.57 6.05 12.58
N VAL A 231 -11.43 5.91 13.58
CA VAL A 231 -11.53 6.84 14.70
C VAL A 231 -10.64 6.35 15.85
N LYS A 232 -10.49 7.17 16.89
CA LYS A 232 -9.79 6.74 18.11
C LYS A 232 -10.54 5.54 18.72
N GLN A 233 -9.82 4.46 18.96
CA GLN A 233 -10.39 3.25 19.56
C GLN A 233 -10.91 3.54 20.97
N SER A 234 -12.17 3.16 21.23
CA SER A 234 -12.83 3.16 22.53
C SER A 234 -13.93 2.10 22.54
N SER A 235 -14.46 1.76 23.73
CA SER A 235 -15.58 0.82 23.87
C SER A 235 -16.89 1.31 23.23
N THR A 236 -17.00 2.61 22.96
CA THR A 236 -18.18 3.27 22.39
C THR A 236 -17.92 3.78 20.96
N ALA A 237 -16.75 3.52 20.40
CA ALA A 237 -16.37 4.05 19.10
C ALA A 237 -17.22 3.41 18.00
N THR A 238 -18.08 4.24 17.41
CA THR A 238 -18.65 3.97 16.09
C THR A 238 -17.64 4.50 15.08
N GLY A 239 -17.06 3.60 14.28
CA GLY A 239 -16.04 3.96 13.30
C GLY A 239 -16.59 4.83 12.16
N PRO A 240 -15.75 5.08 11.15
CA PRO A 240 -16.12 5.92 10.00
C PRO A 240 -17.43 5.46 9.35
N THR A 241 -18.38 6.38 9.20
CA THR A 241 -19.68 6.14 8.57
C THR A 241 -19.53 6.04 7.07
N MET A 242 -19.96 4.92 6.49
CA MET A 242 -19.91 4.68 5.05
C MET A 242 -21.25 4.10 4.58
N THR A 243 -21.44 4.11 3.27
CA THR A 243 -22.55 3.42 2.59
C THR A 243 -22.05 2.12 1.97
N GLU A 244 -22.93 1.37 1.31
CA GLU A 244 -22.56 0.19 0.53
C GLU A 244 -21.60 0.51 -0.65
N LYS A 245 -21.61 1.76 -1.13
CA LYS A 245 -20.74 2.21 -2.23
C LYS A 245 -19.28 2.22 -1.77
N GLN A 246 -18.41 1.57 -2.54
CA GLN A 246 -17.00 1.47 -2.19
C GLN A 246 -16.20 2.73 -2.55
N GLU A 247 -15.37 3.18 -1.60
CA GLU A 247 -14.19 3.97 -1.93
C GLU A 247 -13.11 3.01 -2.44
N VAL A 248 -12.62 3.24 -3.65
CA VAL A 248 -11.70 2.33 -4.33
C VAL A 248 -10.44 3.07 -4.72
N PHE A 249 -9.28 2.52 -4.37
CA PHE A 249 -7.99 2.96 -4.88
C PHE A 249 -7.36 1.86 -5.72
N THR A 250 -6.70 2.27 -6.79
CA THR A 250 -5.98 1.39 -7.71
C THR A 250 -4.50 1.37 -7.31
N PHE A 251 -3.93 0.18 -7.16
CA PHE A 251 -2.54 -0.06 -6.79
C PHE A 251 -1.78 -0.72 -7.94
N SER A 252 -0.49 -0.44 -8.06
CA SER A 252 0.39 -1.08 -9.06
C SER A 252 1.85 -0.99 -8.61
N GLY A 253 2.69 -1.87 -9.12
CA GLY A 253 4.13 -1.84 -8.89
C GLY A 253 4.52 -2.10 -7.43
N VAL A 254 3.74 -2.92 -6.73
CA VAL A 254 4.00 -3.29 -5.33
C VAL A 254 5.18 -4.25 -5.28
N SER A 255 6.26 -3.89 -4.59
CA SER A 255 7.42 -4.77 -4.40
C SER A 255 8.26 -4.39 -3.18
N ALA A 256 9.19 -5.26 -2.81
CA ALA A 256 10.22 -5.00 -1.81
C ALA A 256 11.58 -5.52 -2.28
N GLU A 257 12.60 -4.67 -2.27
CA GLU A 257 13.94 -4.95 -2.79
C GLU A 257 15.02 -4.82 -1.70
N GLY A 258 16.14 -5.53 -1.87
CA GLY A 258 17.31 -5.45 -0.97
C GLY A 258 18.24 -4.24 -1.22
N ARG A 259 17.86 -3.34 -2.13
CA ARG A 259 18.57 -2.11 -2.49
C ARG A 259 17.59 -1.09 -3.07
N VAL A 260 18.01 0.17 -3.16
CA VAL A 260 17.21 1.23 -3.77
C VAL A 260 17.07 1.00 -5.28
N GLU A 261 15.84 0.99 -5.77
CA GLU A 261 15.50 0.78 -7.19
C GLU A 261 14.52 1.85 -7.67
N THR A 262 15.03 2.92 -8.29
CA THR A 262 14.22 4.10 -8.63
C THR A 262 13.60 4.08 -10.02
N ALA A 263 14.10 3.23 -10.92
CA ALA A 263 13.67 3.25 -12.31
C ALA A 263 12.17 2.93 -12.46
N ALA A 264 11.46 3.75 -13.23
CA ALA A 264 10.09 3.54 -13.63
C ALA A 264 9.97 2.41 -14.65
N VAL A 265 10.96 2.23 -15.52
CA VAL A 265 11.01 1.11 -16.46
C VAL A 265 12.14 0.18 -16.07
N VAL A 266 11.82 -1.11 -15.91
CA VAL A 266 12.87 -2.14 -15.76
C VAL A 266 13.59 -2.25 -17.09
N LYS A 267 14.85 -1.80 -17.12
CA LYS A 267 15.72 -2.10 -18.26
C LYS A 267 16.04 -3.59 -18.19
N THR A 268 15.50 -4.39 -19.10
CA THR A 268 16.02 -5.74 -19.32
C THR A 268 17.51 -5.60 -19.64
N PRO A 269 18.41 -6.39 -19.04
CA PRO A 269 19.80 -6.44 -19.48
C PRO A 269 19.78 -6.80 -20.97
N GLY A 270 20.08 -5.82 -21.82
CA GLY A 270 20.00 -6.00 -23.26
C GLY A 270 21.03 -7.04 -23.69
N ASN A 271 20.58 -8.02 -24.47
CA ASN A 271 21.46 -8.68 -25.44
C ASN A 271 22.26 -7.59 -26.15
N SER A 272 23.57 -7.66 -26.03
CA SER A 272 24.51 -6.77 -26.72
C SER A 272 24.41 -7.06 -28.23
N ALA A 273 23.45 -6.45 -28.90
CA ALA A 273 23.43 -6.42 -30.36
C ALA A 273 24.39 -5.33 -30.81
N SER A 274 25.52 -5.80 -31.33
CA SER A 274 26.54 -5.06 -32.06
C SER A 274 25.98 -3.94 -32.92
N SER A 275 26.60 -2.77 -32.80
CA SER A 275 26.47 -1.63 -33.70
C SER A 275 26.77 -2.03 -35.15
N VAL A 276 25.79 -1.91 -36.04
CA VAL A 276 26.07 -1.64 -37.45
C VAL A 276 25.22 -0.43 -37.85
N ALA A 277 25.93 0.63 -38.22
CA ALA A 277 25.41 1.87 -38.73
C ALA A 277 24.64 1.66 -40.04
N GLY A 278 23.53 2.38 -40.22
CA GLY A 278 22.78 2.38 -41.46
C GLY A 278 21.61 3.36 -41.42
N GLU A 279 21.90 4.60 -41.81
CA GLU A 279 21.05 5.68 -42.32
C GLU A 279 19.58 5.83 -41.88
N ALA A 280 19.31 7.03 -41.35
CA ALA A 280 18.01 7.57 -41.04
C ALA A 280 17.09 7.71 -42.28
N LYS A 281 15.82 7.33 -42.11
CA LYS A 281 14.70 7.99 -42.81
C LYS A 281 13.62 8.34 -41.81
N GLU A 282 13.51 9.65 -41.61
CA GLU A 282 12.46 10.38 -40.93
C GLU A 282 11.08 10.02 -41.51
N ILE A 283 10.15 9.57 -40.66
CA ILE A 283 8.71 9.63 -40.95
C ILE A 283 8.02 10.24 -39.73
N HIS A 284 7.74 11.52 -39.87
CA HIS A 284 6.72 12.26 -39.15
C HIS A 284 5.37 11.57 -39.32
N GLN A 285 4.67 11.23 -38.24
CA GLN A 285 3.22 11.03 -38.29
C GLN A 285 2.55 11.90 -37.23
N THR A 286 2.09 13.04 -37.73
CA THR A 286 1.18 14.00 -37.13
C THR A 286 -0.13 13.33 -36.72
N GLY A 287 -0.64 13.72 -35.56
CA GLY A 287 -1.94 13.30 -35.07
C GLY A 287 -3.08 13.72 -35.99
N GLN A 288 -4.15 12.90 -35.98
CA GLN A 288 -5.44 13.33 -36.46
C GLN A 288 -6.54 12.76 -35.55
N LYS A 289 -7.24 13.68 -34.88
CA LYS A 289 -8.50 13.48 -34.18
C LYS A 289 -9.66 13.42 -35.19
N SER A 290 -10.56 12.47 -35.03
CA SER A 290 -12.02 12.53 -35.25
C SER A 290 -12.58 11.16 -34.87
N PHE A 291 -13.72 11.04 -34.20
CA PHE A 291 -15.04 11.30 -34.78
C PHE A 291 -16.09 11.80 -33.75
N THR A 292 -16.93 12.71 -34.23
CA THR A 292 -18.35 12.98 -33.93
C THR A 292 -19.21 11.75 -34.31
N PHE A 293 -20.34 11.37 -33.71
CA PHE A 293 -21.37 12.03 -32.90
C PHE A 293 -21.73 11.16 -31.68
#